data_AF-A0A8C6NKU7-F1
#
_entry.id   AF-A0A8C6NKU7-F1
#
_cell.length_a   1.000
_cell.length_b   1.000
_cell.length_c   1.000
_cell.angle_alpha   90.00
_cell.angle_beta   90.00
_cell.angle_gamma   90.00
#
_symmetry.space_group_name_H-M   'P 1'
#
loop_
_entity.id
_entity.type
_entity.pdbx_description
1 polymer ?
#
loop_
_entity_poly.entity_id
_entity_poly.type
_entity_poly.pdbx_seq_one_letter_code
_entity_poly.pdbx_strand_id
1 'polypeptide(L)'
;MLLVLASLLTLTSGTLSLDKLNMCMDGKHQKTAPGPEGQLFLQCTPWRDNACCTANTTEEAHEDNSYLYNFNWNHCGAMSPSCKRHFIQDTCFYECSPHLGPWIQPADESWRKERVLNVPICKDECEQWWEDCKDDFTCKSNWHKGWDWSSKVNKCPEGSKCRKWTEVFPTPKSMCEEIWSNSYLYTTHLKGSGRCMQLWFSGKNPNREVAEYYNQAQQSRSFAVTTLLFLAAVWLVGSSAR
;
A
#
# COMPACT_ATOMS: atom_id res chain seq x y z
N MET A 1 34.12 -17.21 -17.87
CA MET A 1 33.94 -16.07 -16.95
C MET A 1 32.58 -15.39 -17.12
N LEU A 2 32.20 -14.93 -18.32
CA LEU A 2 30.88 -14.31 -18.58
C LEU A 2 29.66 -15.19 -18.27
N LEU A 3 29.70 -16.49 -18.61
CA LEU A 3 28.62 -17.43 -18.29
C LEU A 3 28.44 -17.67 -16.78
N VAL A 4 29.54 -17.63 -16.01
CA VAL A 4 29.52 -17.80 -14.55
C VAL A 4 28.96 -16.54 -13.87
N LEU A 5 29.36 -15.35 -14.35
CA LEU A 5 28.80 -14.07 -13.93
C LEU A 5 27.31 -13.95 -14.24
N ALA A 6 26.88 -14.36 -15.44
CA ALA A 6 25.46 -14.40 -15.82
C ALA A 6 24.65 -15.35 -14.92
N SER A 7 25.20 -16.53 -14.61
CA SER A 7 24.57 -17.50 -13.71
C SER A 7 24.42 -16.94 -12.29
N LEU A 8 25.48 -16.33 -11.72
CA LEU A 8 25.41 -15.69 -10.40
C LEU A 8 24.37 -14.56 -10.35
N LEU A 9 24.30 -13.72 -11.38
CA LEU A 9 23.34 -12.61 -11.47
C LEU A 9 21.88 -13.11 -11.54
N THR A 10 21.63 -14.24 -12.21
CA THR A 10 20.29 -14.84 -12.25
C THR A 10 19.85 -15.42 -10.90
N LEU A 11 20.77 -16.06 -10.16
CA LEU A 11 20.47 -16.62 -8.83
C LEU A 11 20.18 -15.52 -7.80
N THR A 12 20.98 -14.45 -7.76
CA THR A 12 20.78 -13.34 -6.80
C THR A 12 19.50 -12.55 -7.09
N SER A 13 19.13 -12.41 -8.36
CA SER A 13 17.86 -11.77 -8.75
C SER A 13 16.64 -12.58 -8.34
N GLY A 14 16.72 -13.91 -8.35
CA GLY A 14 15.65 -14.80 -7.92
C GLY A 14 15.38 -14.73 -6.42
N THR A 15 16.42 -14.72 -5.58
CA THR A 15 16.29 -14.66 -4.11
C THR A 15 15.73 -13.33 -3.64
N LEU A 16 16.26 -12.20 -4.14
CA LEU A 16 15.77 -10.86 -3.82
C LEU A 16 14.31 -10.64 -4.21
N SER A 17 13.81 -11.42 -5.17
CA SER A 17 12.44 -11.31 -5.63
C SER A 17 11.47 -12.22 -4.88
N LEU A 18 11.93 -13.33 -4.29
CA LEU A 18 11.15 -14.11 -3.33
C LEU A 18 10.94 -13.35 -2.02
N ASP A 19 11.95 -12.57 -1.59
CA ASP A 19 11.85 -11.72 -0.40
C ASP A 19 10.67 -10.75 -0.49
N LYS A 20 10.34 -10.25 -1.69
CA LYS A 20 9.21 -9.32 -1.91
C LYS A 20 7.82 -9.93 -1.77
N LEU A 21 7.67 -11.25 -1.75
CA LEU A 21 6.36 -11.89 -1.69
C LEU A 21 5.83 -12.04 -0.26
N ASN A 22 6.70 -11.99 0.74
CA ASN A 22 6.35 -12.15 2.14
C ASN A 22 7.30 -11.33 3.02
N MET A 23 7.11 -10.01 3.01
CA MET A 23 7.93 -9.06 3.76
C MET A 23 7.08 -7.95 4.38
N CYS A 24 7.67 -7.28 5.36
CA CYS A 24 7.11 -6.06 5.94
C CYS A 24 7.91 -4.86 5.44
N MET A 25 7.23 -3.75 5.20
CA MET A 25 7.91 -2.48 4.92
C MET A 25 8.54 -1.93 6.19
N ASP A 26 9.68 -1.23 6.06
CA ASP A 26 10.27 -0.41 7.13
C ASP A 26 9.47 0.90 7.30
N GLY A 27 8.23 0.73 7.76
CA GLY A 27 7.31 1.79 8.13
C GLY A 27 7.44 2.19 9.60
N LYS A 28 6.40 2.79 10.17
CA LYS A 28 6.46 3.32 11.55
C LYS A 28 6.22 2.25 12.62
N HIS A 29 5.29 1.32 12.35
CA HIS A 29 4.76 0.38 13.34
C HIS A 29 4.84 -1.09 12.91
N GLN A 30 5.38 -1.33 11.71
CA GLN A 30 5.57 -2.66 11.16
C GLN A 30 6.68 -3.40 11.92
N LYS A 31 6.49 -4.70 12.07
CA LYS A 31 7.55 -5.64 12.45
C LYS A 31 8.59 -5.74 11.33
N THR A 32 9.76 -6.27 11.67
CA THR A 32 10.83 -6.54 10.68
C THR A 32 10.51 -7.67 9.72
N ALA A 33 9.68 -8.63 10.13
CA ALA A 33 9.27 -9.77 9.31
C ALA A 33 7.83 -10.21 9.62
N PRO A 34 7.13 -10.80 8.62
CA PRO A 34 5.81 -11.36 8.85
C PRO A 34 5.85 -12.54 9.83
N GLY A 35 4.75 -12.74 10.56
CA GLY A 35 4.56 -13.94 11.36
C GLY A 35 3.15 -14.02 11.96
N PRO A 36 2.79 -15.16 12.56
CA PRO A 36 1.49 -15.33 13.20
C PRO A 36 1.27 -14.33 14.34
N GLU A 37 0.06 -13.78 14.41
CA GLU A 37 -0.41 -12.84 15.42
C GLU A 37 -1.85 -13.23 15.82
N GLY A 38 -2.00 -14.16 16.77
CA GLY A 38 -3.32 -14.73 17.10
C GLY A 38 -4.32 -13.75 17.72
N GLN A 39 -3.85 -12.57 18.16
CA GLN A 39 -4.62 -11.59 18.93
C GLN A 39 -4.98 -10.33 18.12
N LEU A 40 -4.93 -10.38 16.79
CA LEU A 40 -5.33 -9.22 15.99
C LEU A 40 -6.80 -8.86 16.23
N PHE A 41 -7.05 -7.57 16.40
CA PHE A 41 -8.34 -7.04 16.85
C PHE A 41 -9.32 -6.82 15.69
N LEU A 42 -10.57 -7.23 15.90
CA LEU A 42 -11.74 -6.97 15.04
C LEU A 42 -11.46 -7.04 13.53
N GLN A 43 -11.42 -5.90 12.84
CA GLN A 43 -11.30 -5.84 11.38
C GLN A 43 -9.95 -6.29 10.87
N CYS A 44 -8.92 -6.33 11.73
CA CYS A 44 -7.58 -6.81 11.41
C CYS A 44 -7.41 -8.33 11.62
N THR A 45 -8.45 -9.06 12.04
CA THR A 45 -8.39 -10.52 12.20
C THR A 45 -8.04 -11.33 10.93
N PRO A 46 -8.32 -10.88 9.68
CA PRO A 46 -7.97 -11.65 8.49
C PRO A 46 -6.46 -11.92 8.32
N TRP A 47 -5.60 -11.10 8.94
CA TRP A 47 -4.13 -11.24 8.83
C TRP A 47 -3.50 -12.12 9.92
N ARG A 48 -4.28 -12.65 10.88
CA ARG A 48 -3.76 -13.29 12.10
C ARG A 48 -2.78 -14.45 11.87
N ASP A 49 -2.88 -15.17 10.75
CA ASP A 49 -2.01 -16.32 10.48
C ASP A 49 -0.63 -15.89 9.98
N ASN A 50 -0.51 -14.67 9.42
CA ASN A 50 0.74 -14.11 8.91
C ASN A 50 0.60 -12.59 8.71
N ALA A 51 1.10 -11.80 9.66
CA ALA A 51 0.95 -10.34 9.69
C ALA A 51 2.27 -9.59 9.94
N CYS A 52 2.31 -8.36 9.45
CA CYS A 52 3.36 -7.36 9.72
C CYS A 52 3.08 -6.42 10.89
N CYS A 53 1.87 -6.43 11.43
CA CYS A 53 1.46 -5.62 12.57
C CYS A 53 1.54 -6.42 13.88
N THR A 54 1.28 -5.76 15.00
CA THR A 54 1.11 -6.38 16.33
C THR A 54 -0.34 -6.25 16.80
N ALA A 55 -0.74 -7.00 17.83
CA ALA A 55 -2.07 -6.84 18.45
C ALA A 55 -2.35 -5.39 18.87
N ASN A 56 -1.39 -4.72 19.52
CA ASN A 56 -1.49 -3.31 19.94
C ASN A 56 -1.75 -2.38 18.74
N THR A 57 -1.01 -2.58 17.64
CA THR A 57 -1.24 -1.84 16.38
C THR A 57 -2.69 -1.98 15.91
N THR A 58 -3.27 -3.18 16.03
CA THR A 58 -4.63 -3.44 15.55
C THR A 58 -5.73 -2.95 16.46
N GLU A 59 -5.53 -2.92 17.78
CA GLU A 59 -6.46 -2.24 18.69
C GLU A 59 -6.52 -0.75 18.33
N GLU A 60 -5.37 -0.14 18.09
CA GLU A 60 -5.25 1.30 17.86
C GLU A 60 -5.59 1.73 16.43
N ALA A 61 -5.66 0.78 15.50
CA ALA A 61 -6.29 1.01 14.20
C ALA A 61 -7.80 1.33 14.33
N HIS A 62 -8.45 0.96 15.46
CA HIS A 62 -9.88 1.17 15.69
C HIS A 62 -10.21 2.42 16.52
N GLU A 63 -9.20 3.06 17.11
CA GLU A 63 -9.35 4.24 17.96
C GLU A 63 -9.26 5.56 17.19
N ASP A 64 -9.95 6.60 17.67
CA ASP A 64 -9.81 7.97 17.16
C ASP A 64 -8.57 8.63 17.76
N ASN A 65 -7.78 9.35 16.94
CA ASN A 65 -6.54 9.99 17.38
C ASN A 65 -5.57 9.01 18.06
N SER A 66 -5.52 7.78 17.56
CA SER A 66 -4.73 6.69 18.12
C SER A 66 -3.22 6.98 18.08
N TYR A 67 -2.44 6.26 18.88
CA TYR A 67 -0.99 6.51 18.93
C TYR A 67 -0.29 6.26 17.58
N LEU A 68 -0.94 5.54 16.66
CA LEU A 68 -0.37 5.22 15.35
C LEU A 68 0.10 6.50 14.66
N TYR A 69 -0.81 7.46 14.50
CA TYR A 69 -0.58 8.70 13.76
C TYR A 69 -1.20 9.94 14.41
N ASN A 70 -1.86 9.78 15.56
CA ASN A 70 -2.65 10.82 16.21
C ASN A 70 -3.66 11.47 15.25
N PHE A 71 -4.22 10.64 14.36
CA PHE A 71 -5.05 11.10 13.25
C PHE A 71 -6.52 11.20 13.66
N ASN A 72 -7.10 12.36 13.40
CA ASN A 72 -8.48 12.70 13.61
C ASN A 72 -9.30 12.42 12.36
N TRP A 73 -10.04 11.31 12.38
CA TRP A 73 -11.03 11.00 11.35
C TRP A 73 -12.18 12.04 11.34
N ASN A 74 -12.44 12.70 12.46
CA ASN A 74 -13.56 13.62 12.65
C ASN A 74 -13.20 15.11 12.42
N HIS A 75 -12.24 15.40 11.54
CA HIS A 75 -11.70 16.76 11.34
C HIS A 75 -12.71 17.75 10.71
N CYS A 76 -13.83 17.26 10.17
CA CYS A 76 -14.93 18.07 9.61
C CYS A 76 -16.30 17.73 10.22
N GLY A 77 -16.33 17.22 11.44
CA GLY A 77 -17.53 16.65 12.08
C GLY A 77 -17.38 15.15 12.27
N ALA A 78 -18.37 14.50 12.90
CA ALA A 78 -18.35 13.07 13.12
C ALA A 78 -18.38 12.32 11.78
N MET A 79 -17.35 11.53 11.50
CA MET A 79 -17.33 10.63 10.35
C MET A 79 -18.32 9.50 10.56
N SER A 80 -19.06 9.13 9.51
CA SER A 80 -20.02 8.03 9.60
C SER A 80 -19.32 6.70 9.93
N PRO A 81 -19.97 5.80 10.69
CA PRO A 81 -19.39 4.49 10.97
C PRO A 81 -19.09 3.67 9.71
N SER A 82 -19.91 3.80 8.66
CA SER A 82 -19.70 3.12 7.37
C SER A 82 -18.43 3.60 6.67
N CYS A 83 -18.19 4.91 6.64
CA CYS A 83 -16.96 5.48 6.09
C CYS A 83 -15.74 5.11 6.93
N LYS A 84 -15.81 5.31 8.25
CA LYS A 84 -14.71 5.01 9.19
C LYS A 84 -14.28 3.54 9.12
N ARG A 85 -15.22 2.61 8.91
CA ARG A 85 -14.92 1.19 8.71
C ARG A 85 -13.86 0.96 7.63
N HIS A 86 -13.94 1.66 6.50
CA HIS A 86 -12.97 1.52 5.42
C HIS A 86 -11.59 2.06 5.77
N PHE A 87 -11.50 3.19 6.49
CA PHE A 87 -10.22 3.71 7.00
C PHE A 87 -9.55 2.75 7.99
N ILE A 88 -10.34 2.04 8.78
CA ILE A 88 -9.82 0.98 9.66
C ILE A 88 -9.28 -0.19 8.82
N GLN A 89 -10.02 -0.64 7.79
CA GLN A 89 -9.57 -1.71 6.90
C GLN A 89 -8.31 -1.34 6.11
N ASP A 90 -8.24 -0.10 5.62
CA ASP A 90 -7.04 0.48 5.01
C ASP A 90 -5.85 0.46 5.97
N THR A 91 -6.05 0.88 7.22
CA THR A 91 -5.02 0.84 8.26
C THR A 91 -4.58 -0.61 8.53
N CYS A 92 -5.50 -1.55 8.74
CA CYS A 92 -5.16 -2.96 8.91
C CYS A 92 -4.39 -3.50 7.70
N PHE A 93 -4.81 -3.18 6.47
CA PHE A 93 -4.13 -3.63 5.26
C PHE A 93 -2.71 -3.06 5.16
N TYR A 94 -2.54 -1.76 5.39
CA TYR A 94 -1.24 -1.09 5.34
C TYR A 94 -0.29 -1.62 6.43
N GLU A 95 -0.76 -1.77 7.67
CA GLU A 95 0.08 -2.17 8.79
C GLU A 95 0.35 -3.69 8.80
N CYS A 96 -0.61 -4.51 8.38
CA CYS A 96 -0.55 -5.96 8.57
C CYS A 96 -0.20 -6.75 7.31
N SER A 97 -0.43 -6.25 6.10
CA SER A 97 -0.30 -7.07 4.89
C SER A 97 1.18 -7.39 4.57
N PRO A 98 1.57 -8.69 4.52
CA PRO A 98 2.93 -9.09 4.15
C PRO A 98 3.14 -9.19 2.64
N HIS A 99 2.12 -8.84 1.84
CA HIS A 99 2.08 -9.04 0.39
C HIS A 99 2.18 -7.72 -0.38
N LEU A 100 2.71 -6.68 0.26
CA LEU A 100 2.88 -5.35 -0.32
C LEU A 100 4.22 -5.15 -1.04
N GLY A 101 5.15 -6.09 -0.92
CA GLY A 101 6.54 -5.96 -1.40
C GLY A 101 6.73 -5.51 -2.85
N PRO A 102 5.90 -5.92 -3.85
CA PRO A 102 6.03 -5.41 -5.22
C PRO A 102 5.84 -3.90 -5.38
N TRP A 103 5.27 -3.22 -4.38
CA TRP A 103 4.95 -1.79 -4.37
C TRP A 103 5.69 -0.99 -3.30
N ILE A 104 6.52 -1.64 -2.48
CA ILE A 104 7.34 -0.96 -1.49
C ILE A 104 8.42 -0.14 -2.21
N GLN A 105 8.55 1.12 -1.82
CA GLN A 105 9.55 2.07 -2.30
C GLN A 105 10.16 2.86 -1.14
N PRO A 106 11.41 3.34 -1.27
CA PRO A 106 11.99 4.28 -0.31
C PRO A 106 11.12 5.51 -0.13
N ALA A 107 11.07 6.01 1.10
CA ALA A 107 10.32 7.18 1.50
C ALA A 107 11.27 8.23 2.09
N ASP A 108 11.07 9.49 1.72
CA ASP A 108 11.82 10.63 2.27
C ASP A 108 10.94 11.37 3.29
N GLU A 109 10.62 10.67 4.38
CA GLU A 109 9.81 11.20 5.48
C GLU A 109 10.44 10.84 6.83
N SER A 110 10.31 11.72 7.83
CA SER A 110 10.94 11.54 9.14
C SER A 110 10.42 10.36 9.96
N TRP A 111 9.28 9.79 9.60
CA TRP A 111 8.54 8.80 10.39
C TRP A 111 8.49 7.39 9.77
N ARG A 112 9.03 7.22 8.56
CA ARG A 112 9.14 5.91 7.87
C ARG A 112 10.27 5.94 6.85
N LYS A 113 10.93 4.81 6.62
CA LYS A 113 11.96 4.69 5.58
C LYS A 113 11.41 4.15 4.27
N GLU A 114 10.31 3.43 4.32
CA GLU A 114 9.66 2.83 3.17
C GLU A 114 8.15 3.10 3.19
N ARG A 115 7.55 3.16 2.00
CA ARG A 115 6.11 3.29 1.81
C ARG A 115 5.65 2.46 0.61
N VAL A 116 4.35 2.29 0.49
CA VAL A 116 3.77 1.73 -0.74
C VAL A 116 3.38 2.85 -1.72
N LEU A 117 3.50 2.54 -3.01
CA LEU A 117 3.04 3.39 -4.11
C LEU A 117 2.39 2.54 -5.20
N ASN A 118 1.27 3.04 -5.72
CA ASN A 118 0.51 2.44 -6.83
C ASN A 118 0.06 1.00 -6.58
N VAL A 119 -0.32 0.67 -5.34
CA VAL A 119 -0.92 -0.64 -5.02
C VAL A 119 -2.26 -0.76 -5.78
N PRO A 120 -2.46 -1.79 -6.61
CA PRO A 120 -3.64 -1.91 -7.46
C PRO A 120 -4.85 -2.27 -6.61
N ILE A 121 -5.65 -1.30 -6.18
CA ILE A 121 -6.85 -1.57 -5.38
C ILE A 121 -7.96 -2.12 -6.28
N CYS A 122 -8.70 -3.12 -5.79
CA CYS A 122 -9.85 -3.64 -6.53
C CYS A 122 -10.92 -2.57 -6.73
N LYS A 123 -11.55 -2.59 -7.90
CA LYS A 123 -12.61 -1.67 -8.30
C LYS A 123 -13.68 -1.54 -7.23
N ASP A 124 -14.24 -2.68 -6.83
CA ASP A 124 -15.34 -2.77 -5.88
C ASP A 124 -14.93 -2.42 -4.44
N GLU A 125 -13.64 -2.51 -4.08
CA GLU A 125 -13.19 -1.92 -2.80
C GLU A 125 -13.19 -0.40 -2.83
N CYS A 126 -12.60 0.17 -3.87
CA CYS A 126 -12.49 1.62 -3.97
C CYS A 126 -13.87 2.28 -4.14
N GLU A 127 -14.73 1.70 -4.97
CA GLU A 127 -16.10 2.19 -5.20
C GLU A 127 -16.95 2.11 -3.92
N GLN A 128 -16.88 1.00 -3.16
CA GLN A 128 -17.64 0.89 -1.92
C GLN A 128 -17.13 1.82 -0.83
N TRP A 129 -15.81 2.02 -0.72
CA TRP A 129 -15.24 2.99 0.21
C TRP A 129 -15.74 4.40 -0.09
N TRP A 130 -15.69 4.81 -1.36
CA TRP A 130 -16.17 6.12 -1.76
C TRP A 130 -17.67 6.29 -1.51
N GLU A 131 -18.47 5.27 -1.83
CA GLU A 131 -19.93 5.29 -1.67
C GLU A 131 -20.33 5.43 -0.20
N ASP A 132 -19.67 4.68 0.70
CA ASP A 132 -19.93 4.71 2.14
C ASP A 132 -19.49 6.04 2.80
N CYS A 133 -18.64 6.83 2.13
CA CYS A 133 -18.16 8.14 2.57
C CYS A 133 -18.84 9.33 1.88
N LYS A 134 -19.65 9.13 0.84
CA LYS A 134 -20.13 10.22 -0.04
C LYS A 134 -20.89 11.34 0.68
N ASP A 135 -21.53 11.02 1.81
CA ASP A 135 -22.32 11.98 2.60
C ASP A 135 -21.53 12.60 3.77
N ASP A 136 -20.29 12.16 3.99
CA ASP A 136 -19.38 12.73 4.98
C ASP A 136 -18.69 13.99 4.43
N PHE A 137 -17.82 14.60 5.25
CA PHE A 137 -17.17 15.86 4.95
C PHE A 137 -15.66 15.77 5.15
N THR A 138 -14.92 16.50 4.33
CA THR A 138 -13.49 16.73 4.53
C THR A 138 -13.10 18.12 4.00
N CYS A 139 -11.91 18.57 4.36
CA CYS A 139 -11.36 19.86 3.93
C CYS A 139 -10.18 19.72 2.96
N LYS A 140 -9.70 18.50 2.69
CA LYS A 140 -8.50 18.23 1.88
C LYS A 140 -8.63 16.94 1.07
N SER A 141 -8.03 16.93 -0.13
CA SER A 141 -7.93 15.72 -0.96
C SER A 141 -6.68 14.88 -0.68
N ASN A 142 -5.61 15.48 -0.13
CA ASN A 142 -4.41 14.75 0.27
C ASN A 142 -4.27 14.76 1.80
N TRP A 143 -4.35 13.58 2.41
CA TRP A 143 -4.36 13.39 3.86
C TRP A 143 -2.99 13.01 4.42
N HIS A 144 -1.95 12.82 3.61
CA HIS A 144 -0.59 12.65 4.12
C HIS A 144 0.06 13.97 4.54
N LYS A 145 -0.25 15.09 3.88
CA LYS A 145 0.51 16.35 4.02
C LYS A 145 -0.38 17.60 4.12
N GLY A 146 0.14 18.62 4.79
CA GLY A 146 -0.48 19.96 4.86
C GLY A 146 -1.69 20.05 5.79
N TRP A 147 -1.70 19.27 6.87
CA TRP A 147 -2.58 19.49 8.03
C TRP A 147 -1.96 20.51 8.99
N ASP A 148 -2.80 21.19 9.76
CA ASP A 148 -2.35 21.90 10.96
C ASP A 148 -2.20 20.91 12.12
N TRP A 149 -0.99 20.79 12.66
CA TRP A 149 -0.65 19.93 13.79
C TRP A 149 -0.34 20.71 15.08
N SER A 150 -0.65 22.01 15.14
CA SER A 150 -0.38 22.88 16.31
C SER A 150 -0.98 22.34 17.62
N SER A 151 -2.13 21.66 17.55
CA SER A 151 -2.77 20.99 18.68
C SER A 151 -2.40 19.52 18.84
N LYS A 152 -1.31 19.05 18.20
CA LYS A 152 -0.83 17.66 18.15
C LYS A 152 -1.71 16.68 17.38
N VAL A 153 -3.02 16.91 17.27
CA VAL A 153 -3.95 16.22 16.35
C VAL A 153 -4.10 17.01 15.05
N ASN A 154 -4.34 16.35 13.92
CA ASN A 154 -4.54 17.05 12.64
C ASN A 154 -5.84 17.84 12.64
N LYS A 155 -5.72 19.08 12.16
CA LYS A 155 -6.83 19.99 11.88
C LYS A 155 -6.75 20.52 10.46
N CYS A 156 -7.91 20.87 9.92
CA CYS A 156 -8.01 21.54 8.65
C CYS A 156 -7.11 22.80 8.63
N PRO A 157 -6.28 22.98 7.60
CA PRO A 157 -5.37 24.11 7.50
C PRO A 157 -6.15 25.42 7.43
N GLU A 158 -5.52 26.50 7.84
CA GLU A 158 -6.11 27.83 7.82
C GLU A 158 -6.66 28.20 6.42
N GLY A 159 -7.86 28.78 6.39
CA GLY A 159 -8.55 29.16 5.15
C GLY A 159 -9.22 28.01 4.39
N SER A 160 -8.99 26.76 4.76
CA SER A 160 -9.75 25.63 4.19
C SER A 160 -11.17 25.56 4.75
N LYS A 161 -12.09 25.00 3.96
CA LYS A 161 -13.49 24.81 4.34
C LYS A 161 -13.84 23.33 4.29
N CYS A 162 -14.59 22.85 5.28
CA CYS A 162 -15.22 21.54 5.21
C CYS A 162 -16.25 21.55 4.08
N ARG A 163 -16.15 20.58 3.19
CA ARG A 163 -16.99 20.38 2.01
C ARG A 163 -17.47 18.95 1.97
N LYS A 164 -18.56 18.70 1.26
CA LYS A 164 -19.09 17.34 1.08
C LYS A 164 -18.01 16.47 0.43
N TRP A 165 -17.94 15.20 0.83
CA TRP A 165 -16.94 14.25 0.34
C TRP A 165 -16.84 14.25 -1.19
N THR A 166 -18.00 14.23 -1.86
CA THR A 166 -18.11 14.24 -3.33
C THR A 166 -17.63 15.53 -3.99
N GLU A 167 -17.54 16.65 -3.27
CA GLU A 167 -16.95 17.89 -3.80
C GLU A 167 -15.42 17.88 -3.76
N VAL A 168 -14.84 17.15 -2.80
CA VAL A 168 -13.39 17.01 -2.64
C VAL A 168 -12.87 15.84 -3.47
N PHE A 169 -13.63 14.75 -3.52
CA PHE A 169 -13.36 13.55 -4.29
C PHE A 169 -14.54 13.26 -5.23
N PRO A 170 -14.55 13.83 -6.45
CA PRO A 170 -15.67 13.68 -7.39
C PRO A 170 -15.92 12.24 -7.86
N THR A 171 -14.92 11.38 -7.78
CA THR A 171 -15.00 9.97 -8.21
C THR A 171 -14.29 9.04 -7.21
N PRO A 172 -14.65 7.74 -7.20
CA PRO A 172 -13.90 6.73 -6.43
C PRO A 172 -12.41 6.73 -6.76
N LYS A 173 -12.07 6.78 -8.06
CA LYS A 173 -10.68 6.87 -8.52
C LYS A 173 -9.92 8.05 -7.90
N SER A 174 -10.48 9.25 -7.97
CA SER A 174 -9.83 10.44 -7.37
C SER A 174 -9.62 10.27 -5.87
N MET A 175 -10.54 9.61 -5.16
CA MET A 175 -10.37 9.36 -3.73
C MET A 175 -9.21 8.41 -3.45
N CYS A 176 -9.27 7.18 -3.99
CA CYS A 176 -8.29 6.15 -3.64
C CYS A 176 -6.87 6.52 -4.10
N GLU A 177 -6.72 7.22 -5.22
CA GLU A 177 -5.41 7.63 -5.72
C GLU A 177 -4.85 8.86 -4.97
N GLU A 178 -5.68 9.83 -4.57
CA GLU A 178 -5.18 11.10 -3.99
C GLU A 178 -5.07 11.09 -2.46
N ILE A 179 -6.01 10.43 -1.76
CA ILE A 179 -6.15 10.56 -0.31
C ILE A 179 -4.84 10.24 0.43
N TRP A 180 -4.15 9.20 -0.02
CA TRP A 180 -2.85 8.77 0.50
C TRP A 180 -1.70 9.03 -0.47
N SER A 181 -1.75 10.12 -1.25
CA SER A 181 -0.65 10.51 -2.16
C SER A 181 -0.14 9.35 -3.02
N ASN A 182 -1.02 8.74 -3.80
CA ASN A 182 -0.73 7.63 -4.70
C ASN A 182 -0.24 6.35 -4.00
N SER A 183 -0.59 6.11 -2.74
CA SER A 183 -0.44 4.76 -2.15
C SER A 183 -1.20 3.71 -2.96
N TYR A 184 -2.40 4.04 -3.44
CA TYR A 184 -3.19 3.17 -4.31
C TYR A 184 -3.24 3.67 -5.75
N LEU A 185 -3.42 2.71 -6.66
CA LEU A 185 -3.75 2.90 -8.07
C LEU A 185 -5.12 2.25 -8.31
N TYR A 186 -6.09 3.01 -8.79
CA TYR A 186 -7.41 2.48 -9.09
C TYR A 186 -7.34 1.51 -10.28
N THR A 187 -8.05 0.39 -10.19
CA THR A 187 -8.10 -0.61 -11.27
C THR A 187 -9.54 -0.88 -11.71
N THR A 188 -9.69 -1.53 -12.87
CA THR A 188 -10.97 -2.06 -13.34
C THR A 188 -11.21 -3.51 -12.93
N HIS A 189 -10.25 -4.13 -12.22
CA HIS A 189 -10.34 -5.51 -11.78
C HIS A 189 -11.21 -5.61 -10.52
N LEU A 190 -12.07 -6.62 -10.47
CA LEU A 190 -12.91 -6.92 -9.31
C LEU A 190 -12.17 -7.85 -8.33
N LYS A 191 -12.63 -7.89 -7.08
CA LYS A 191 -12.22 -8.90 -6.09
C LYS A 191 -12.26 -10.31 -6.68
N GLY A 192 -11.29 -11.13 -6.26
CA GLY A 192 -11.14 -12.51 -6.73
C GLY A 192 -10.51 -12.68 -8.12
N SER A 193 -10.21 -11.60 -8.83
CA SER A 193 -9.56 -11.68 -10.15
C SER A 193 -8.08 -12.13 -10.13
N GLY A 194 -7.43 -12.12 -8.96
CA GLY A 194 -5.98 -12.32 -8.85
C GLY A 194 -5.16 -11.18 -9.44
N ARG A 195 -5.77 -10.00 -9.67
CA ARG A 195 -5.15 -8.84 -10.33
C ARG A 195 -5.23 -7.53 -9.55
N CYS A 196 -5.86 -7.52 -8.38
CA CYS A 196 -5.99 -6.34 -7.54
C CYS A 196 -6.05 -6.75 -6.07
N MET A 197 -5.58 -5.85 -5.21
CA MET A 197 -5.53 -6.01 -3.76
C MET A 197 -6.88 -5.71 -3.13
N GLN A 198 -7.21 -6.53 -2.15
CA GLN A 198 -8.40 -6.41 -1.31
C GLN A 198 -7.95 -5.90 0.05
N LEU A 199 -8.58 -4.82 0.53
CA LEU A 199 -8.27 -4.26 1.85
C LEU A 199 -8.82 -5.14 2.96
N TRP A 200 -9.88 -5.91 2.70
CA TRP A 200 -10.45 -6.85 3.65
C TRP A 200 -10.90 -8.14 2.94
N PHE A 201 -10.82 -9.27 3.63
CA PHE A 201 -11.22 -10.57 3.09
C PHE A 201 -11.67 -11.51 4.21
N SER A 202 -12.32 -12.61 3.83
CA SER A 202 -12.59 -13.74 4.72
C SER A 202 -11.94 -15.01 4.17
N GLY A 203 -11.54 -15.92 5.06
CA GLY A 203 -10.86 -17.16 4.67
C GLY A 203 -9.41 -16.92 4.23
N LYS A 204 -9.00 -17.62 3.15
CA LYS A 204 -7.61 -17.57 2.66
C LYS A 204 -7.30 -16.19 2.09
N ASN A 205 -6.14 -15.63 2.47
CA ASN A 205 -5.68 -14.34 1.98
C ASN A 205 -5.52 -14.33 0.44
N PRO A 206 -6.34 -13.55 -0.31
CA PRO A 206 -6.30 -13.51 -1.77
C PRO A 206 -5.13 -12.68 -2.30
N ASN A 207 -4.54 -11.80 -1.48
CA ASN A 207 -3.52 -10.85 -1.89
C ASN A 207 -2.16 -11.53 -2.18
N ARG A 208 -1.96 -12.76 -1.69
CA ARG A 208 -0.78 -13.55 -2.03
C ARG A 208 -0.66 -13.80 -3.53
N GLU A 209 -1.75 -14.23 -4.17
CA GLU A 209 -1.77 -14.50 -5.62
C GLU A 209 -1.51 -13.21 -6.43
N VAL A 210 -2.06 -12.09 -5.96
CA VAL A 210 -1.87 -10.78 -6.57
C VAL A 210 -0.40 -10.36 -6.50
N ALA A 211 0.23 -10.49 -5.32
CA ALA A 211 1.65 -10.20 -5.15
C ALA A 211 2.53 -11.09 -6.03
N GLU A 212 2.24 -12.39 -6.10
CA GLU A 212 2.94 -13.35 -6.97
C GLU A 212 2.86 -12.92 -8.45
N TYR A 213 1.68 -12.53 -8.94
CA TYR A 213 1.51 -12.07 -10.31
C TYR A 213 2.34 -10.82 -10.63
N TYR A 214 2.25 -9.78 -9.79
CA TYR A 214 2.95 -8.52 -10.06
C TYR A 214 4.47 -8.65 -9.90
N ASN A 215 4.93 -9.46 -8.95
CA ASN A 215 6.36 -9.74 -8.79
C ASN A 215 6.93 -10.47 -10.01
N GLN A 216 6.24 -11.50 -10.52
CA GLN A 216 6.65 -12.21 -11.75
C GLN A 216 6.67 -11.30 -12.98
N ALA A 217 5.69 -10.41 -13.12
CA ALA A 217 5.64 -9.45 -14.21
C ALA A 217 6.80 -8.43 -14.14
N GLN A 218 7.15 -7.96 -12.94
CA GLN A 218 8.30 -7.09 -12.72
C GLN A 218 9.62 -7.81 -13.04
N GLN A 219 9.81 -9.04 -12.53
CA GLN A 219 10.98 -9.86 -12.84
C GLN A 219 11.16 -10.03 -14.35
N SER A 220 10.11 -10.45 -15.05
CA SER A 220 10.15 -10.71 -16.50
C SER A 220 10.57 -9.47 -17.29
N ARG A 221 10.09 -8.29 -16.89
CA ARG A 221 10.50 -7.00 -17.48
C ARG A 221 11.97 -6.70 -17.19
N SER A 222 12.42 -6.88 -15.96
CA SER A 222 13.83 -6.67 -15.57
C SER A 222 14.76 -7.58 -16.37
N PHE A 223 14.45 -8.88 -16.47
CA PHE A 223 15.23 -9.82 -17.28
C PHE A 223 15.30 -9.39 -18.74
N ALA A 224 14.18 -9.00 -19.36
CA ALA A 224 14.16 -8.55 -20.75
C ALA A 224 15.06 -7.32 -20.98
N VAL A 225 15.01 -6.34 -20.07
CA VAL A 225 15.87 -5.14 -20.15
C VAL A 225 17.35 -5.51 -19.99
N THR A 226 17.70 -6.35 -19.02
CA THR A 226 19.09 -6.79 -18.82
C THR A 226 19.62 -7.57 -20.03
N THR A 227 18.81 -8.45 -20.63
CA THR A 227 19.19 -9.18 -21.85
C THR A 227 19.40 -8.23 -23.03
N LEU A 228 18.52 -7.26 -23.23
CA LEU A 228 18.68 -6.25 -24.29
C LEU A 228 19.96 -5.42 -24.11
N LEU A 229 20.24 -4.94 -22.89
CA LEU A 229 21.47 -4.20 -22.58
C LEU A 229 22.72 -5.05 -22.80
N PHE A 230 22.68 -6.33 -22.43
CA PHE A 230 23.78 -7.26 -22.67
C PHE A 230 24.03 -7.49 -24.16
N LEU A 231 22.97 -7.74 -24.95
CA LEU A 231 23.09 -7.89 -26.40
C LEU A 231 23.64 -6.63 -27.07
N ALA A 232 23.20 -5.44 -26.63
CA ALA A 232 23.72 -4.17 -27.12
C ALA A 232 25.22 -4.00 -26.77
N ALA A 233 25.64 -4.33 -25.56
CA ALA A 233 27.04 -4.27 -25.15
C ALA A 233 27.92 -5.25 -25.95
N VAL A 234 27.47 -6.49 -26.17
CA VAL A 234 28.17 -7.48 -27.00
C VAL A 234 28.30 -6.99 -28.45
N TRP A 235 27.25 -6.39 -29.00
CA TRP A 235 27.27 -5.84 -30.35
C TRP A 235 28.25 -4.66 -30.49
N LEU A 236 28.27 -3.74 -29.52
CA LEU A 236 29.21 -2.61 -29.49
C LEU A 236 30.67 -3.07 -29.41
N VAL A 237 30.98 -4.00 -28.50
CA VAL A 237 32.34 -4.56 -28.36
C VAL A 237 32.76 -5.32 -29.62
N GLY A 238 31.84 -6.11 -30.21
CA GLY A 238 32.11 -6.84 -31.45
C GLY A 238 32.27 -5.96 -32.69
N SER A 239 31.67 -4.76 -32.68
CA SER A 239 31.79 -3.78 -33.77
C SER A 239 33.07 -2.94 -33.68
N SER A 240 33.61 -2.72 -32.46
CA SER A 240 34.92 -2.06 -32.27
C SER A 240 36.13 -2.98 -32.51
N ALA A 241 35.90 -4.29 -32.66
CA ALA A 241 36.94 -5.28 -32.94
C ALA A 241 37.07 -5.65 -34.43
N ARG A 242 36.38 -4.94 -35.33
CA ARG A 242 36.52 -5.04 -36.79
C ARG A 242 37.15 -3.78 -37.37
#